data_AF-A0A2V5P3I0-F1
#
_entry.id   AF-A0A2V5P3I0-F1
#
_cell.length_a   1.000
_cell.length_b   1.000
_cell.length_c   1.000
_cell.angle_alpha   90.00
_cell.angle_beta   90.00
_cell.angle_gamma   90.00
#
_symmetry.space_group_name_H-M   'P 1'
#
loop_
_entity.id
_entity.type
_entity.pdbx_description
1 polymer ?
#
loop_
_entity_poly.entity_id
_entity_poly.type
_entity_poly.pdbx_seq_one_letter_code
_entity_poly.pdbx_strand_id
1 'polypeptide(L)' 'KFITLNGPAVQNKGMALFPRKINGLYAMLGRQDYENIYVMFSDHLHFWHNAQLILKPTFPWEFIQ' A
#
# COMPACT_ATOMS: atom_id res chain seq x y z
N LYS A 1 15.05 3.75 -15.42
CA LYS A 1 13.64 3.73 -15.88
C LYS A 1 12.78 4.19 -14.72
N PHE A 2 12.12 5.36 -14.80
CA PHE A 2 11.22 5.80 -13.74
C PHE A 2 9.97 4.93 -13.76
N ILE A 3 9.71 4.24 -12.64
CA ILE A 3 8.53 3.40 -12.46
C ILE A 3 7.57 4.23 -11.63
N THR A 4 6.63 4.91 -12.29
CA THR A 4 5.61 5.68 -11.59
C THR A 4 4.44 4.77 -11.22
N LEU A 5 3.95 4.97 -10.00
CA LEU A 5 2.73 4.35 -9.49
C LEU A 5 1.68 5.48 -9.47
N ASN A 6 0.50 5.21 -10.03
CA ASN A 6 -0.55 6.20 -10.27
C ASN A 6 -1.85 5.77 -9.59
N GLY A 7 -2.76 6.74 -9.42
CA GLY A 7 -4.10 6.52 -8.90
C GLY A 7 -4.29 7.06 -7.47
N PRO A 8 -5.55 7.20 -7.04
CA PRO A 8 -5.89 7.90 -5.79
C PRO A 8 -5.39 7.19 -4.53
N ALA A 9 -5.08 5.90 -4.59
CA ALA A 9 -4.49 5.15 -3.48
C ALA A 9 -2.95 5.29 -3.40
N VAL A 10 -2.32 5.92 -4.38
CA VAL A 10 -0.89 6.24 -4.34
C VAL A 10 -0.72 7.61 -3.70
N GLN A 11 -0.83 7.66 -2.39
CA GLN A 11 -0.54 8.88 -1.62
C GLN A 11 0.59 8.53 -0.65
N ASN A 12 1.70 9.25 -0.77
CA ASN A 12 2.88 9.18 0.11
C ASN A 12 3.90 8.05 -0.12
N LYS A 13 4.98 8.11 0.66
CA LYS A 13 6.12 7.16 0.66
C LYS A 13 5.77 5.93 1.50
N GLY A 14 6.46 4.82 1.26
CA GLY A 14 6.25 3.57 2.00
C GLY A 14 5.31 2.59 1.31
N MET A 15 5.50 2.42 0.00
CA MET A 15 4.80 1.40 -0.78
C MET A 15 5.68 0.18 -0.99
N ALA A 16 5.20 -0.99 -0.58
CA ALA A 16 5.88 -2.26 -0.68
C ALA A 16 5.05 -3.22 -1.52
N LEU A 17 5.48 -3.45 -2.76
CA LEU A 17 4.86 -4.41 -3.66
C LEU A 17 5.21 -5.84 -3.22
N PHE A 18 4.23 -6.73 -3.21
CA PHE A 18 4.50 -8.15 -2.99
C PHE A 18 5.25 -8.75 -4.20
N PRO A 19 6.17 -9.70 -3.98
CA PRO A 19 6.97 -10.31 -5.05
C PRO A 19 6.16 -11.25 -5.96
N ARG A 20 4.86 -11.41 -5.71
CA ARG A 20 3.95 -12.23 -6.50
C ARG A 20 2.52 -11.70 -6.43
N LYS A 21 1.71 -12.13 -7.40
CA LYS A 21 0.27 -11.92 -7.37
C LYS A 21 -0.40 -12.77 -6.28
N ILE A 22 -1.49 -12.25 -5.75
CA ILE A 22 -2.38 -12.95 -4.79
C ILE A 22 -3.75 -13.04 -5.46
N ASN A 23 -4.27 -14.26 -5.64
CA ASN A 23 -5.53 -14.51 -6.34
C ASN A 23 -5.58 -13.86 -7.75
N GLY A 24 -4.45 -13.83 -8.46
CA GLY A 24 -4.35 -13.24 -9.80
C GLY A 24 -4.17 -11.72 -9.85
N LEU A 25 -4.22 -11.02 -8.71
CA LEU A 25 -4.06 -9.56 -8.61
C LEU A 25 -2.68 -9.19 -8.06
N TYR A 26 -2.15 -8.04 -8.49
CA TYR A 26 -1.03 -7.40 -7.80
C TYR A 26 -1.48 -6.94 -6.42
N ALA A 27 -0.61 -7.10 -5.43
CA ALA A 27 -0.85 -6.67 -4.07
C ALA A 27 0.27 -5.73 -3.63
N MET A 28 -0.09 -4.72 -2.84
CA MET A 28 0.85 -3.73 -2.32
C MET A 28 0.45 -3.33 -0.91
N LEU A 29 1.44 -3.21 -0.03
CA LEU A 29 1.27 -2.51 1.25
C LEU A 29 1.58 -1.04 1.07
N GLY A 30 0.84 -0.19 1.75
CA GLY A 30 1.04 1.24 1.73
C GLY A 30 0.69 1.87 3.08
N ARG A 31 1.32 3.01 3.36
CA ARG A 31 1.04 3.85 4.51
C ARG A 31 0.58 5.22 4.03
N GLN A 32 -0.67 5.27 3.60
CA GLN A 32 -1.20 6.49 2.98
C GLN A 32 -1.43 7.62 3.98
N ASP A 33 -1.69 7.28 5.24
CA ASP A 33 -1.91 8.23 6.34
C ASP A 33 -0.75 8.26 7.35
N TYR A 34 0.42 7.74 6.97
CA TYR A 34 1.65 7.65 7.78
C TYR A 34 1.59 6.77 9.03
N GLU A 35 0.40 6.37 9.49
CA GLU A 35 0.23 5.62 10.73
C GLU A 35 -0.19 4.19 10.43
N ASN A 36 -1.24 4.02 9.64
CA ASN A 36 -1.89 2.75 9.45
C ASN A 36 -1.27 1.98 8.28
N ILE A 37 -1.39 0.66 8.36
CA ILE A 37 -1.00 -0.22 7.27
C ILE A 37 -2.25 -0.55 6.46
N TYR A 38 -2.16 -0.29 5.16
CA TYR A 38 -3.17 -0.64 4.18
C TYR A 38 -2.65 -1.70 3.23
N VAL A 39 -3.56 -2.54 2.74
CA VAL A 39 -3.35 -3.39 1.58
C VAL A 39 -4.14 -2.84 0.40
N MET A 40 -3.54 -2.87 -0.77
CA MET A 40 -4.16 -2.49 -2.03
C MET A 40 -4.06 -3.68 -2.99
N PHE A 41 -5.11 -3.87 -3.79
CA PHE A 41 -5.14 -4.85 -4.86
C PHE A 41 -5.41 -4.15 -6.18
N SER A 42 -4.75 -4.61 -7.24
CA SER A 42 -4.95 -4.12 -8.59
C SER A 42 -4.68 -5.20 -9.63
N ASP A 43 -5.41 -5.17 -10.73
CA ASP A 43 -5.11 -5.95 -11.93
C ASP A 43 -3.95 -5.33 -12.75
N HIS A 44 -3.63 -4.06 -12.50
CA HIS A 44 -2.59 -3.31 -13.21
C HIS A 44 -1.53 -2.73 -12.26
N LEU A 45 -0.26 -3.08 -12.49
CA LEU A 45 0.87 -2.73 -11.61
C LEU A 45 1.02 -1.22 -11.34
N HIS A 46 0.66 -0.39 -12.31
CA HIS A 46 0.84 1.07 -12.24
C HIS A 46 -0.39 1.84 -11.76
N PHE A 47 -1.55 1.21 -11.55
CA PHE A 47 -2.78 1.91 -11.19
C PHE A 47 -3.39 1.33 -9.92
N TRP A 48 -3.51 2.15 -8.88
CA TRP A 48 -4.03 1.75 -7.58
C TRP A 48 -5.17 2.68 -7.16
N HIS A 49 -6.36 2.11 -6.97
CA HIS A 49 -7.59 2.88 -6.75
C HIS A 49 -8.06 2.85 -5.30
N ASN A 50 -8.08 1.67 -4.68
CA ASN A 50 -8.64 1.46 -3.37
C ASN A 50 -7.61 0.86 -2.42
N ALA A 51 -7.71 1.26 -1.15
CA ALA A 51 -6.88 0.77 -0.07
C ALA A 51 -7.75 0.29 1.08
N GLN A 52 -7.43 -0.89 1.58
CA GLN A 52 -8.12 -1.51 2.69
C GLN A 52 -7.21 -1.47 3.91
N LEU A 53 -7.71 -0.91 5.00
CA LEU A 53 -7.02 -0.90 6.28
C LEU A 53 -6.84 -2.34 6.80
N ILE A 54 -5.62 -2.71 7.18
CA ILE A 54 -5.33 -4.03 7.75
C ILE A 54 -4.81 -3.96 9.19
N LEU A 55 -4.12 -2.88 9.55
CA LEU A 55 -3.55 -2.71 10.88
C LEU A 55 -3.61 -1.24 11.30
N LYS A 56 -4.09 -1.01 12.52
CA LYS A 56 -3.94 0.26 13.22
C LYS A 56 -2.90 0.11 14.34
N PRO A 57 -2.08 1.15 14.59
CA PRO A 57 -1.22 1.16 15.76
C PRO A 57 -2.09 1.06 17.03
N THR A 58 -1.68 0.18 17.93
CA THR A 58 -2.33 -0.13 19.20
C THR A 58 -1.40 0.21 20.37
N PHE A 59 -0.09 0.13 20.17
CA PHE A 59 0.90 0.36 21.20
C PHE A 59 1.72 1.64 20.95
N PRO A 60 2.19 2.32 22.01
CA PRO A 60 2.90 3.59 21.86
C PRO A 60 4.14 3.54 20.97
N TRP A 61 4.86 2.41 20.94
CA TRP A 61 6.09 2.27 20.13
C TRP A 61 5.80 2.16 18.61
N GLU A 62 4.56 1.85 18.20
CA GLU A 62 4.19 1.72 16.79
C GLU A 62 4.00 3.07 16.09
N PHE A 63 3.84 4.15 16.87
CA PHE A 63 3.78 5.52 16.36
C PHE A 63 5.17 6.10 16.04
N ILE A 64 6.24 5.46 16.50
CA ILE A 64 7.63 5.88 16.28
C ILE A 64 8.17 5.11 15.05
N GLN A 65 8.67 5.82 14.04
CA GLN A 65 9.13 5.27 12.75
C GLN A 65 10.49 5.78 12.33
#